data_AF-W4SCG1-F1
#
_entry.id   AF-W4SCG1-F1
#
_cell.length_a   1.000
_cell.length_b   1.000
_cell.length_c   1.000
_cell.angle_alpha   90.00
_cell.angle_beta   90.00
_cell.angle_gamma   90.00
#
_symmetry.space_group_name_H-M   'P 1'
#
loop_
_entity.id
_entity.type
_entity.pdbx_description
1 polymer ?
#
loop_
_entity_poly.entity_id
_entity_poly.type
_entity_poly.pdbx_seq_one_letter_code
_entity_poly.pdbx_strand_id
1 'polypeptide(L)' 'MSSSVITFEDLRRLCAPVGPAPRASTVVRWAREQGILYRYDGRGGIWTTLDALNAAVGLAPKAAEPHNKELI' A
#
# COMPACT_ATOMS: atom_id res chain seq x y z
N MET A 1 14.87 5.48 -6.16
CA MET A 1 13.63 5.49 -5.37
C MET A 1 12.59 4.71 -6.16
N SER A 2 12.40 3.43 -5.84
CA SER A 2 11.50 2.54 -6.56
C SER A 2 10.05 2.88 -6.23
N SER A 3 9.45 3.76 -7.03
CA SER A 3 8.00 4.00 -7.02
C SER A 3 7.30 2.78 -7.63
N SER A 4 7.34 1.65 -6.93
CA SER A 4 6.58 0.45 -7.32
C SER A 4 5.10 0.77 -7.13
N VAL A 5 4.44 1.08 -8.24
CA VAL A 5 2.99 1.25 -8.31
C VAL A 5 2.37 -0.11 -8.06
N ILE A 6 1.47 -0.18 -7.08
CA ILE A 6 0.68 -1.35 -6.76
C ILE A 6 -0.65 -1.21 -7.51
N THR A 7 -0.90 -2.16 -8.40
CA THR A 7 -2.11 -2.20 -9.20
C THR A 7 -3.28 -2.78 -8.41
N PHE A 8 -4.49 -2.60 -8.95
CA PHE A 8 -5.70 -3.15 -8.35
C PHE A 8 -5.64 -4.68 -8.13
N GLU A 9 -5.01 -5.42 -9.06
CA GLU A 9 -4.91 -6.88 -8.95
C GLU A 9 -4.04 -7.30 -7.76
N ASP A 10 -2.95 -6.60 -7.52
CA ASP A 10 -2.07 -6.86 -6.38
C ASP A 10 -2.79 -6.54 -5.04
N LEU A 11 -3.51 -5.41 -4.99
CA LEU A 11 -4.34 -5.06 -3.84
C LEU A 11 -5.44 -6.11 -3.56
N ARG A 12 -6.02 -6.74 -4.59
CA ARG A 12 -6.98 -7.84 -4.40
C ARG A 12 -6.34 -9.05 -3.74
N ARG A 13 -5.12 -9.41 -4.15
CA ARG A 13 -4.37 -10.54 -3.60
C ARG A 13 -4.00 -10.29 -2.13
N LEU A 14 -3.62 -9.05 -1.81
CA LEU A 14 -3.33 -8.64 -0.42
C LEU A 14 -4.57 -8.58 0.46
N CYS A 15 -5.69 -8.08 -0.06
CA CYS A 15 -6.94 -7.94 0.69
C CYS A 15 -7.56 -9.29 1.05
N ALA A 16 -7.43 -10.30 0.19
CA ALA A 16 -7.92 -11.65 0.45
C ALA A 16 -6.92 -12.69 -0.06
N PRO A 17 -5.89 -13.03 0.72
CA PRO A 17 -4.88 -14.01 0.32
C PRO A 17 -5.44 -15.44 0.27
N VAL A 18 -6.54 -15.71 0.99
CA VAL A 18 -7.22 -17.01 1.03
C VAL A 18 -8.72 -16.78 0.81
N GLY A 19 -9.23 -17.12 -0.38
CA GLY A 19 -10.66 -17.06 -0.69
C GLY A 19 -10.99 -16.51 -2.08
N PRO A 20 -12.29 -16.28 -2.38
CA PRO A 20 -12.73 -15.74 -3.66
C PRO A 20 -12.23 -14.30 -3.85
N ALA A 21 -11.82 -13.96 -5.07
CA ALA A 21 -11.22 -12.67 -5.37
C ALA A 21 -12.18 -11.51 -5.02
N PRO A 22 -11.82 -10.63 -4.06
CA PRO A 22 -12.72 -9.62 -3.51
C PRO A 22 -13.16 -8.64 -4.59
N ARG A 23 -14.38 -8.11 -4.48
CA ARG A 23 -14.89 -7.09 -5.41
C ARG A 23 -14.10 -5.78 -5.24
N ALA A 24 -14.09 -4.93 -6.27
CA ALA A 24 -13.44 -3.63 -6.21
C ALA A 24 -13.90 -2.79 -5.01
N SER A 25 -15.21 -2.77 -4.74
CA SER A 25 -15.77 -2.07 -3.57
C SER A 25 -15.23 -2.58 -2.24
N THR A 26 -14.98 -3.89 -2.12
CA THR A 26 -14.40 -4.50 -0.91
C THR A 26 -12.95 -4.05 -0.73
N VAL A 27 -12.16 -4.06 -1.80
CA VAL A 27 -10.76 -3.60 -1.76
C VAL A 27 -10.67 -2.11 -1.43
N VAL A 28 -11.55 -1.28 -1.99
CA VAL A 28 -11.63 0.15 -1.68
C VAL A 28 -11.99 0.37 -0.20
N ARG A 29 -12.96 -0.40 0.31
CA ARG A 29 -13.34 -0.30 1.72
C ARG A 29 -12.19 -0.73 2.62
N TRP A 30 -11.54 -1.86 2.32
CA TRP A 30 -10.35 -2.33 3.02
C TRP A 30 -9.23 -1.29 3.00
N ALA A 31 -8.91 -0.72 1.83
CA ALA A 31 -7.89 0.32 1.70
C ALA A 31 -8.20 1.54 2.57
N ARG A 32 -9.47 1.95 2.62
CA ARG A 32 -9.94 3.03 3.50
C ARG A 32 -9.84 2.67 4.98
N GLU A 33 -10.20 1.44 5.36
CA GLU A 33 -10.11 0.95 6.75
C GLU A 33 -8.65 0.86 7.23
N GLN A 34 -7.71 0.55 6.33
CA GLN A 34 -6.28 0.55 6.63
C GLN A 34 -5.63 1.94 6.54
N GLY A 35 -6.33 2.96 6.05
CA GLY A 35 -5.76 4.30 5.83
C GLY A 35 -4.80 4.40 4.64
N ILE A 36 -4.85 3.45 3.69
CA ILE A 36 -4.02 3.45 2.49
C ILE A 36 -4.44 4.59 1.57
N LEU A 37 -3.48 5.44 1.17
CA LEU A 37 -3.72 6.46 0.15
C LEU A 37 -3.83 5.78 -1.21
N TYR A 38 -4.95 5.94 -1.91
CA TYR A 38 -5.17 5.35 -3.23
C TYR A 38 -5.69 6.37 -4.23
N ARG A 39 -5.54 6.06 -5.52
CA ARG A 39 -6.11 6.79 -6.65
C ARG A 39 -6.96 5.86 -7.50
N TYR A 40 -7.94 6.43 -8.19
CA TYR A 40 -8.79 5.68 -9.13
C TYR A 40 -8.13 5.58 -10.50
N ASP A 41 -8.20 4.40 -11.11
CA ASP A 41 -7.68 4.12 -12.45
C ASP A 41 -8.68 4.46 -13.58
N GLY A 42 -9.87 4.96 -13.24
CA GLY A 42 -10.94 5.27 -14.20
C GLY A 42 -11.68 4.05 -14.76
N ARG A 43 -11.15 2.84 -14.61
CA ARG A 43 -11.78 1.56 -14.99
C ARG A 43 -12.53 0.84 -13.87
N GLY A 44 -12.80 1.54 -12.76
CA GLY A 44 -13.43 0.97 -11.56
C GLY A 44 -12.47 0.26 -10.61
N GLY A 45 -11.16 0.30 -10.88
CA GLY A 45 -10.10 -0.14 -9.98
C GLY A 45 -9.44 1.02 -9.23
N ILE A 46 -8.69 0.68 -8.18
CA ILE A 46 -7.79 1.61 -7.50
C ILE A 46 -6.34 1.17 -7.66
N TRP A 47 -5.43 2.12 -7.65
CA TRP A 47 -4.00 1.89 -7.57
C TRP A 47 -3.42 2.72 -6.43
N THR A 48 -2.32 2.23 -5.88
CA THR A 48 -1.56 2.91 -4.82
C THR A 48 -0.06 2.74 -5.09
N THR A 49 0.78 3.29 -4.23
CA THR A 49 2.21 3.06 -4.24
C THR A 49 2.60 2.18 -3.06
N LEU A 50 3.69 1.43 -3.20
CA LEU A 50 4.23 0.64 -2.09
C LEU A 50 4.56 1.51 -0.87
N ASP A 51 5.00 2.74 -1.09
CA ASP A 51 5.23 3.73 -0.02
C ASP A 51 3.94 4.09 0.74
N ALA A 52 2.88 4.44 0.03
CA ALA A 52 1.58 4.75 0.63
C ALA A 52 0.96 3.55 1.36
N LEU A 53 1.15 2.34 0.82
CA LEU A 53 0.75 1.09 1.48
C LEU A 53 1.56 0.88 2.78
N ASN A 54 2.89 0.95 2.71
CA ASN A 54 3.75 0.77 3.87
C ASN A 54 3.47 1.81 4.96
N ALA A 55 3.22 3.06 4.56
CA ALA A 55 2.82 4.13 5.47
C ALA A 55 1.53 3.83 6.23
N ALA A 56 0.53 3.29 5.53
CA ALA A 56 -0.76 2.96 6.11
C ALA A 56 -0.72 1.74 7.05
N VAL A 57 0.09 0.73 6.72
CA VAL A 57 0.27 -0.46 7.57
C VAL A 57 1.18 -0.17 8.77
N GLY A 58 1.77 1.03 8.87
CA GLY A 58 2.70 1.39 9.94
C GLY A 58 4.09 0.75 9.78
N LEU A 59 4.37 0.20 8.59
CA LEU A 59 5.68 -0.30 8.18
C LEU A 59 6.53 0.80 7.52
N ALA A 60 6.06 2.06 7.53
CA ALA A 60 6.88 3.19 7.13
C ALA A 60 8.23 3.06 7.84
N PRO A 61 9.36 3.09 7.11
CA PRO A 61 10.64 3.28 7.76
C PRO A 61 10.51 4.59 8.53
N LYS A 62 10.42 4.50 9.86
CA LYS A 62 10.66 5.63 10.75
C LYS A 62 11.95 6.22 10.22
N ALA A 63 11.87 7.42 9.65
CA ALA A 63 12.94 8.06 8.88
C ALA A 63 14.26 7.62 9.50
N ALA A 64 15.01 6.79 8.77
CA ALA A 64 16.24 6.23 9.30
C ALA A 64 17.09 7.44 9.66
N GLU A 65 17.14 7.74 10.96
CA GLU A 65 18.04 8.76 11.45
C GLU A 65 19.41 8.33 10.94
N PRO A 66 20.16 9.23 10.26
CA PRO A 66 21.47 8.88 9.75
C PRO A 66 22.26 8.43 10.97
N HIS A 67 22.49 7.12 11.07
CA HIS A 67 23.27 6.53 12.13
C HIS A 67 24.74 6.78 11.78
N ASN A 68 25.11 8.05 11.76
CA ASN A 68 26.49 8.49 11.65
C ASN A 68 27.15 8.24 13.00
N LYS A 69 27.43 6.98 13.29
CA LYS A 69 28.42 6.61 14.30
C LYS A 69 29.80 6.78 13.68
N GLU A 70 30.19 8.02 13.38
CA GLU A 70 31.59 8.39 13.39
C GLU A 70 31.95 8.58 14.87
N LEU A 71 32.29 7.48 15.54
CA LEU A 71 32.97 7.54 16.84
C LEU A 71 34.45 7.73 16.54
N ILE A 72 34.89 8.98 16.71
CA ILE A 72 36.27 9.44 16.80
C ILE A 72 36.91 8.93 18.09
#